data_AF-A0A1Q3CUU6-F1
#
_entry.id   AF-A0A1Q3CUU6-F1
#
_cell.length_a   1.000
_cell.length_b   1.000
_cell.length_c   1.000
_cell.angle_alpha   90.00
_cell.angle_beta   90.00
_cell.angle_gamma   90.00
#
_symmetry.space_group_name_H-M   'P 1'
#
loop_
_entity.id
_entity.type
_entity.pdbx_description
1 polymer ?
#
loop_
_entity_poly.entity_id
_entity_poly.type
_entity_poly.pdbx_seq_one_letter_code
_entity_poly.pdbx_strand_id
1 'polypeptide(L)'
;AIYTTENLLNHVLGAIPHGLGREEWLQALPRALVAGFVKTDKEFQSRGETSGTTATFVIVDGWTVTVASVGDSRCILDTQGGTVSTLTVDHRLEENVEERQRVTASGGEVGRLCIVGGVQVR
;
A
#
# COMPACT_ATOMS: atom_id res chain seq x y z
N ALA A 1 9.87 6.40 4.08
CA ALA A 1 10.38 5.07 3.68
C ALA A 1 10.85 4.25 4.89
N ILE A 2 11.92 4.67 5.61
CA ILE A 2 12.49 3.92 6.74
C ILE A 2 11.44 3.50 7.77
N TYR A 3 10.65 4.48 8.26
CA TYR A 3 9.61 4.22 9.25
C TYR A 3 8.58 3.18 8.78
N THR A 4 8.12 3.26 7.53
CA THR A 4 7.18 2.29 6.95
C THR A 4 7.80 0.89 6.91
N THR A 5 9.07 0.75 6.50
CA THR A 5 9.77 -0.54 6.46
C THR A 5 9.88 -1.19 7.84
N GLU A 6 10.12 -0.40 8.88
CA GLU A 6 10.31 -0.89 10.25
C GLU A 6 8.99 -1.25 10.96
N ASN A 7 7.88 -0.60 10.60
CA ASN A 7 6.66 -0.64 11.41
C ASN A 7 5.46 -1.28 10.69
N LEU A 8 5.38 -1.21 9.35
CA LEU A 8 4.18 -1.62 8.62
C LEU A 8 3.83 -3.10 8.85
N LEU A 9 4.82 -4.00 8.80
CA LEU A 9 4.59 -5.43 9.06
C LEU A 9 4.03 -5.66 10.46
N ASN A 10 4.61 -5.02 11.48
CA ASN A 10 4.18 -5.17 12.86
C ASN A 10 2.75 -4.63 13.07
N HIS A 11 2.40 -3.54 12.41
CA HIS A 11 1.05 -2.98 12.45
C HIS A 11 0.02 -3.87 11.76
N VAL A 12 0.37 -4.48 10.63
CA VAL A 12 -0.49 -5.45 9.95
C VAL A 12 -0.69 -6.69 10.81
N LEU A 13 0.39 -7.31 11.31
CA LEU A 13 0.31 -8.50 12.14
C LEU A 13 -0.42 -8.25 13.47
N GLY A 14 -0.20 -7.10 14.09
CA GLY A 14 -0.89 -6.69 15.31
C GLY A 14 -2.39 -6.42 15.13
N ALA A 15 -2.86 -6.25 13.89
CA ALA A 15 -4.27 -6.11 13.57
C ALA A 15 -4.96 -7.46 13.28
N ILE A 16 -4.22 -8.56 13.20
CA ILE A 16 -4.78 -9.90 12.99
C ILE A 16 -5.02 -10.57 14.35
N PRO A 17 -6.23 -11.07 14.63
CA PRO A 17 -6.50 -11.84 15.83
C PRO A 17 -5.58 -13.07 15.97
N HIS A 18 -5.15 -13.37 17.20
CA HIS A 18 -4.36 -14.56 17.47
C HIS A 18 -5.20 -15.83 17.49
N GLY A 19 -4.57 -16.97 17.18
CA GLY A 19 -5.20 -18.29 17.27
C GLY A 19 -6.13 -18.66 16.11
N LEU A 20 -6.13 -17.88 15.02
CA LEU A 20 -6.90 -18.16 13.82
C LEU A 20 -6.33 -19.36 13.04
N GLY A 21 -7.23 -20.16 12.47
CA GLY A 21 -6.87 -21.12 11.42
C GLY A 21 -6.47 -20.40 10.12
N ARG A 22 -5.85 -21.12 9.19
CA ARG A 22 -5.36 -20.56 7.91
C ARG A 22 -6.43 -19.79 7.14
N GLU A 23 -7.62 -20.35 7.00
CA GLU A 23 -8.72 -19.74 6.24
C GLU A 23 -9.22 -18.44 6.90
N GLU A 24 -9.44 -18.47 8.22
CA GLU A 24 -9.86 -17.30 8.99
C GLU A 24 -8.79 -16.20 8.96
N TRP A 25 -7.51 -16.59 8.96
CA TRP A 25 -6.38 -15.68 8.82
C TRP A 25 -6.40 -14.97 7.46
N LEU A 26 -6.59 -15.72 6.36
CA LEU A 26 -6.72 -15.16 5.02
C LEU A 26 -7.93 -14.23 4.88
N GLN A 27 -9.05 -14.55 5.54
CA GLN A 27 -10.25 -13.69 5.56
C GLN A 27 -10.05 -12.42 6.40
N ALA A 28 -9.26 -12.48 7.48
CA ALA A 28 -8.93 -11.32 8.29
C ALA A 28 -7.92 -10.38 7.61
N LEU A 29 -7.12 -10.92 6.69
CA LEU A 29 -5.96 -10.24 6.13
C LEU A 29 -6.27 -8.91 5.42
N PRO A 30 -7.30 -8.77 4.58
CA PRO A 30 -7.63 -7.49 3.94
C PRO A 30 -7.91 -6.36 4.95
N ARG A 31 -8.65 -6.67 6.04
CA ARG A 31 -8.94 -5.68 7.09
C ARG A 31 -7.69 -5.33 7.89
N ALA A 32 -6.85 -6.31 8.16
CA ALA A 32 -5.58 -6.09 8.86
C ALA A 32 -4.59 -5.26 8.04
N LEU A 33 -4.55 -5.46 6.71
CA LEU A 33 -3.76 -4.62 5.81
C LEU A 33 -4.23 -3.17 5.86
N VAL A 34 -5.54 -2.92 5.72
CA VAL A 34 -6.09 -1.55 5.84
C VAL A 34 -5.74 -0.93 7.20
N ALA A 35 -5.97 -1.66 8.30
CA ALA A 35 -5.67 -1.19 9.64
C ALA A 35 -4.17 -0.90 9.83
N GLY A 36 -3.29 -1.76 9.32
CA GLY A 36 -1.85 -1.61 9.41
C GLY A 36 -1.34 -0.38 8.66
N PHE A 37 -1.84 -0.15 7.44
CA PHE A 37 -1.48 1.04 6.66
C PHE A 37 -1.97 2.32 7.34
N VAL A 38 -3.24 2.37 7.76
CA VAL A 38 -3.82 3.54 8.44
C VAL A 38 -3.10 3.85 9.75
N LYS A 39 -2.76 2.82 10.54
CA LYS A 39 -2.02 3.00 11.79
C LYS A 39 -0.62 3.54 11.54
N THR A 40 0.09 2.96 10.57
CA THR A 40 1.44 3.40 10.19
C THR A 40 1.45 4.86 9.73
N ASP A 41 0.48 5.25 8.90
CA ASP A 41 0.35 6.62 8.41
C ASP A 41 0.06 7.62 9.54
N LYS A 42 -0.90 7.32 10.43
CA LYS A 42 -1.23 8.18 11.57
C LYS A 42 -0.07 8.33 12.55
N GLU A 43 0.62 7.25 12.88
CA GLU A 43 1.77 7.32 13.77
C GLU A 43 2.94 8.07 13.14
N PHE A 44 3.15 7.91 11.83
CA PHE A 44 4.15 8.69 11.10
C PHE A 44 3.81 10.19 11.09
N GLN A 45 2.57 10.57 10.78
CA GLN A 45 2.11 11.96 10.82
C GLN A 45 2.29 12.59 12.20
N SER A 46 2.10 11.82 13.28
CA SER A 46 2.30 12.28 14.66
C SER A 46 3.75 12.69 14.96
N ARG A 47 4.72 12.26 14.15
CA ARG A 47 6.14 12.64 14.27
C ARG A 47 6.46 14.01 13.66
N GLY A 48 5.52 14.61 12.92
CA GLY A 48 5.69 15.95 12.32
C GLY A 48 6.65 15.98 11.12
N GLU A 49 7.01 14.82 10.57
CA GLU A 49 7.84 14.70 9.37
C GLU A 49 7.02 14.98 8.10
N THR A 50 7.60 15.70 7.14
CA THR A 50 6.90 16.11 5.90
C THR A 50 7.17 15.20 4.70
N SER A 51 8.01 14.17 4.87
CA SER A 51 8.32 13.22 3.80
C SER A 51 7.22 12.17 3.62
N GLY A 52 7.10 11.61 2.41
CA GLY A 52 6.15 10.53 2.10
C GLY A 52 6.86 9.30 1.55
N THR A 53 6.13 8.20 1.39
CA THR A 53 6.61 7.01 0.68
C THR A 53 5.46 6.27 0.03
N THR A 54 5.72 5.64 -1.11
CA THR A 54 4.86 4.56 -1.60
C THR A 54 5.12 3.30 -0.80
N ALA A 55 4.19 2.36 -0.85
CA ALA A 55 4.36 1.04 -0.25
C ALA A 55 3.58 0.00 -1.05
N THR A 56 4.26 -1.09 -1.41
CA THR A 56 3.66 -2.29 -1.98
C THR A 56 4.00 -3.46 -1.07
N PHE A 57 2.97 -4.11 -0.54
CA PHE A 57 3.06 -5.18 0.45
C PHE A 57 2.49 -6.46 -0.15
N VAL A 58 3.30 -7.51 -0.21
CA VAL A 58 2.92 -8.79 -0.83
C VAL A 58 3.02 -9.90 0.22
N ILE A 59 1.96 -10.67 0.35
CA ILE A 59 1.89 -11.87 1.20
C ILE A 59 1.69 -13.06 0.28
N VAL A 60 2.55 -14.07 0.45
CA VAL A 60 2.45 -15.34 -0.26
C VAL A 60 2.19 -16.43 0.77
N ASP A 61 1.01 -17.05 0.69
CA ASP A 61 0.59 -18.17 1.52
C ASP A 61 0.19 -19.36 0.65
N GLY A 62 1.11 -20.30 0.46
CA GLY A 62 0.94 -21.43 -0.46
C GLY A 62 0.67 -20.94 -1.89
N TRP A 63 -0.55 -21.16 -2.37
CA TRP A 63 -1.02 -20.74 -3.71
C TRP A 63 -1.75 -19.39 -3.70
N THR A 64 -1.92 -18.78 -2.53
CA THR A 64 -2.64 -17.51 -2.38
C THR A 64 -1.63 -16.37 -2.32
N VAL A 65 -1.75 -15.42 -3.23
CA VAL A 65 -0.97 -14.17 -3.23
C VAL A 65 -1.90 -13.01 -2.93
N THR A 66 -1.63 -12.27 -1.85
CA THR A 66 -2.36 -11.06 -1.47
C THR A 66 -1.45 -9.85 -1.63
N VAL A 67 -1.91 -8.81 -2.33
CA VAL A 67 -1.15 -7.58 -2.52
C VAL A 67 -1.96 -6.39 -2.00
N ALA A 68 -1.32 -5.55 -1.19
CA ALA A 68 -1.81 -4.23 -0.82
C ALA A 68 -0.81 -3.17 -1.29
N SER A 69 -1.28 -2.10 -1.93
CA SER A 69 -0.41 -1.05 -2.44
C SER A 69 -1.01 0.33 -2.21
N VAL A 70 -0.14 1.31 -1.93
CA VAL A 70 -0.46 2.73 -1.89
C VAL A 70 0.65 3.48 -2.62
N GLY A 71 0.28 4.30 -3.61
CA GLY A 71 1.20 5.02 -4.48
C GLY A 71 1.24 4.47 -5.90
N ASP A 72 2.32 4.75 -6.62
CA ASP A 72 2.51 4.43 -8.05
C ASP A 72 3.47 3.25 -8.28
N SER A 73 3.85 2.54 -7.21
CA SER A 73 4.67 1.33 -7.31
C SER A 73 3.85 0.16 -7.87
N ARG A 74 4.41 -0.55 -8.85
CA ARG A 74 3.74 -1.61 -9.60
C ARG A 74 4.24 -3.00 -9.21
N CYS A 75 3.32 -3.93 -8.94
CA CYS A 75 3.60 -5.35 -8.69
C CYS A 75 3.14 -6.20 -9.88
N ILE A 76 4.02 -7.10 -10.34
CA ILE A 76 3.78 -8.00 -11.45
C ILE A 76 4.08 -9.42 -10.98
N LEU A 77 3.18 -10.36 -11.29
CA LEU A 77 3.38 -11.79 -11.06
C LEU A 77 3.59 -12.51 -12.39
N ASP A 78 4.74 -13.18 -12.50
CA ASP A 78 5.08 -14.08 -13.59
C ASP A 78 5.03 -15.53 -13.08
N THR A 79 4.08 -16.30 -13.58
CA THR A 79 3.99 -17.74 -13.32
C THR A 79 4.53 -18.49 -14.54
N GLN A 80 5.55 -19.35 -14.35
CA GLN A 80 6.15 -20.12 -15.44
C GLN A 80 5.08 -20.81 -16.31
N GLY A 81 5.06 -20.48 -17.60
CA GLY A 81 4.16 -21.07 -18.60
C GLY A 81 2.84 -20.32 -18.86
N GLY A 82 2.64 -19.12 -18.29
CA GLY A 82 1.41 -18.34 -18.43
C GLY A 82 1.60 -16.86 -18.79
N THR A 83 0.48 -16.13 -18.87
CA THR A 83 0.43 -14.68 -19.14
C THR A 83 0.82 -13.88 -17.88
N VAL A 84 1.71 -12.90 -18.05
CA VAL A 84 2.11 -11.95 -17.01
C VAL A 84 0.87 -11.28 -16.41
N SER A 85 0.63 -11.47 -15.11
CA SER A 85 -0.53 -10.91 -14.42
C SER A 85 -0.11 -9.69 -13.58
N THR A 86 -0.66 -8.53 -13.90
CA THR A 86 -0.48 -7.32 -13.09
C THR A 86 -1.30 -7.45 -11.81
N LEU A 87 -0.63 -7.48 -10.65
CA LEU A 87 -1.28 -7.67 -9.34
C LEU A 87 -1.69 -6.36 -8.65
N THR A 88 -1.28 -5.22 -9.17
CA THR A 88 -1.65 -3.90 -8.68
C THR A 88 -2.22 -3.06 -9.81
N VAL A 89 -3.38 -2.44 -9.59
CA VAL A 89 -3.90 -1.43 -10.52
C VAL A 89 -2.96 -0.22 -10.49
N ASP A 90 -2.47 0.23 -11.64
CA ASP A 90 -1.71 1.47 -11.71
C ASP A 90 -2.61 2.64 -11.31
N HIS A 91 -2.30 3.30 -10.21
CA HIS A 91 -2.97 4.53 -9.81
C HIS A 91 -2.40 5.71 -10.59
N ARG A 92 -2.62 5.78 -11.90
CA ARG A 92 -2.47 7.05 -12.61
C ARG A 92 -3.63 7.95 -12.21
N LEU A 93 -3.33 8.92 -11.33
CA LEU A 93 -4.23 9.98 -10.85
C LEU A 93 -4.90 10.82 -11.95
N GLU A 94 -4.48 10.65 -13.21
CA GLU A 94 -5.04 11.35 -14.37
C GLU A 94 -6.37 10.74 -14.84
N GLU A 95 -6.70 9.49 -14.48
CA GLU A 95 -7.87 8.77 -15.02
C GLU A 95 -8.80 8.15 -13.97
N ASN A 96 -8.44 8.13 -12.68
CA ASN A 96 -9.25 7.49 -11.64
C ASN A 96 -10.04 8.50 -10.78
N VAL A 97 -11.27 8.79 -11.22
CA VAL A 97 -12.19 9.73 -10.55
C VAL A 97 -12.61 9.25 -9.15
N GLU A 98 -12.72 7.94 -8.95
CA GLU A 98 -13.07 7.34 -7.63
C GLU A 98 -11.93 7.51 -6.64
N GLU A 99 -10.68 7.36 -7.08
CA GLU A 99 -9.50 7.57 -6.23
C GLU A 99 -9.39 9.02 -5.78
N ARG A 100 -9.66 9.97 -6.68
CA ARG A 100 -9.68 11.39 -6.35
C ARG A 100 -10.75 11.70 -5.30
N GLN A 101 -11.94 11.12 -5.43
CA GLN A 101 -13.02 11.30 -4.48
C GLN A 101 -12.70 10.68 -3.11
N ARG A 102 -12.07 9.51 -3.08
CA ARG A 102 -11.63 8.86 -1.83
C ARG A 102 -10.56 9.69 -1.11
N VAL A 103 -9.56 10.20 -1.83
CA VAL A 103 -8.49 11.01 -1.25
C VAL A 103 -9.05 12.32 -0.67
N THR A 104 -9.92 13.03 -1.41
CA THR A 104 -10.54 14.27 -0.93
C THR A 104 -11.50 14.03 0.25
N ALA A 105 -12.27 12.94 0.25
CA ALA A 105 -13.17 12.59 1.36
C ALA A 105 -12.43 12.22 2.65
N SER A 106 -11.16 11.81 2.53
CA SER A 106 -10.29 11.45 3.66
C SER A 106 -9.45 12.62 4.17
N GLY A 107 -9.61 13.82 3.62
CA GLY A 107 -8.82 15.02 3.96
C GLY A 107 -7.47 15.13 3.25
N GLY A 108 -7.21 14.30 2.24
CA GLY A 108 -6.03 14.39 1.39
C GLY A 108 -6.22 15.39 0.24
N GLU A 109 -5.19 16.20 -0.05
CA GLU A 109 -5.17 17.06 -1.23
C GLU A 109 -4.71 16.29 -2.46
N VAL A 110 -5.44 16.43 -3.57
CA VAL A 110 -5.03 15.92 -4.89
C VAL A 110 -4.50 17.09 -5.70
N GLY A 111 -3.19 17.30 -5.62
CA GLY A 111 -2.46 18.24 -6.48
C GLY A 111 -1.85 17.52 -7.68
N ARG A 112 -1.88 18.17 -8.85
CA ARG A 112 -1.03 17.74 -9.97
C ARG A 112 0.42 18.01 -9.55
N LEU A 113 1.25 16.97 -9.44
CA LEU A 113 2.69 17.16 -9.28
C LEU A 113 3.27 17.66 -10.60
N CYS A 114 3.18 18.97 -10.86
CA CYS A 114 4.03 19.62 -11.84
C CYS A 114 5.42 19.74 -11.20
N ILE A 115 6.32 18.81 -11.52
CA ILE A 115 7.75 18.98 -11.25
C ILE A 115 8.26 20.10 -12.17
N VAL A 116 8.03 21.35 -11.79
CA VAL A 116 8.84 22.46 -12.29
C VAL A 116 10.04 22.54 -11.35
N GLY A 117 11.14 21.87 -11.72
CA GLY A 117 12.45 22.16 -11.13
C GLY A 117 13.21 21.06 -10.39
N GLY A 118 12.93 19.77 -10.64
CA GLY A 118 13.76 18.69 -10.09
C GLY A 118 15.05 18.50 -10.90
N VAL A 119 16.16 19.09 -10.44
CA VAL A 119 17.51 18.81 -10.97
C VAL A 119 17.84 17.34 -10.79
N GLN A 120 18.11 16.66 -11.89
CA GLN A 120 18.62 15.30 -11.90
C GLN A 120 20.11 15.35 -11.53
N VAL A 121 20.43 14.90 -10.32
CA VAL A 121 21.83 14.64 -9.93
C VAL A 121 22.21 13.27 -10.48
N ARG A 122 23.26 13.28 -11.32
CA ARG A 122 23.91 12.09 -11.91
C ARG A 122 24.68 11.30 -10.86
#